data_AF-A0AAU5TX18-F1
#
_entry.id   AF-A0AAU5TX18-F1
#
_cell.length_a   1.000
_cell.length_b   1.000
_cell.length_c   1.000
_cell.angle_alpha   90.00
_cell.angle_beta   90.00
_cell.angle_gamma   90.00
#
_symmetry.space_group_name_H-M   'P 1'
#
loop_
_entity.id
_entity.type
_entity.pdbx_description
1 polymer ?
#
loop_
_entity_poly.entity_id
_entity_poly.type
_entity_poly.pdbx_seq_one_letter_code
_entity_poly.pdbx_strand_id
1 'polypeptide(L)'
;MTTRTTFEDRLLAELRREIDLRADDRTTDTAPTSVRNRRLRALAAPRLGLVGLACAAVAGAWLLMPGSPAESPAYAVVSHADGTLTVTMNEFGLGGTLPDGLVERLKANGIHVVVDKVPNGYECTEPRGEGVRGRSDAVEGPSWVFDLRRGDSLAVEKMGQRQPDGSFQPVTGLAFFRGEVAPCNPIPAPPHPAETSGLR
;
A
#
# COMPACT_ATOMS: atom_id res chain seq x y z
N MET A 1 41.41 -32.25 -9.53
CA MET A 1 40.90 -30.91 -9.18
C MET A 1 39.61 -31.11 -8.40
N THR A 2 39.62 -30.86 -7.09
CA THR A 2 38.42 -30.95 -6.24
C THR A 2 37.80 -29.55 -6.16
N THR A 3 36.61 -29.39 -6.74
CA THR A 3 35.84 -28.14 -6.64
C THR A 3 35.30 -28.03 -5.21
N ARG A 4 35.95 -27.20 -4.39
CA ARG A 4 35.43 -26.85 -3.06
C ARG A 4 34.12 -26.08 -3.25
N THR A 5 33.05 -26.54 -2.61
CA THR A 5 31.80 -25.80 -2.53
C THR A 5 32.06 -24.47 -1.83
N THR A 6 31.64 -23.37 -2.46
CA THR A 6 31.81 -22.03 -1.89
C THR A 6 30.78 -21.78 -0.79
N PHE A 7 30.99 -20.73 0.00
CA PHE A 7 30.02 -20.30 1.00
C PHE A 7 28.65 -20.02 0.38
N GLU A 8 28.63 -19.42 -0.80
CA GLU A 8 27.42 -19.10 -1.56
C GLU A 8 26.68 -20.37 -2.00
N ASP A 9 27.41 -21.41 -2.44
CA ASP A 9 26.80 -22.69 -2.82
C ASP A 9 26.11 -23.37 -1.63
N ARG A 10 26.71 -23.26 -0.44
CA ARG A 10 26.14 -23.81 0.79
C ARG A 10 24.89 -23.03 1.23
N LEU A 11 24.93 -21.70 1.12
CA LEU A 11 23.79 -20.84 1.43
C LEU A 11 22.60 -21.10 0.49
N LEU A 12 22.87 -21.23 -0.81
CA LEU A 12 21.84 -21.51 -1.82
C LEU A 12 21.23 -22.91 -1.66
N ALA A 13 22.04 -23.91 -1.29
CA ALA A 13 21.54 -25.26 -1.03
C ALA A 13 20.61 -25.30 0.20
N GLU A 14 20.95 -24.56 1.25
CA GLU A 14 20.14 -24.47 2.46
C GLU A 14 18.83 -23.70 2.22
N LEU A 15 18.88 -22.60 1.44
CA LEU A 15 17.69 -21.85 1.06
C LEU A 15 16.73 -22.67 0.19
N ARG A 16 17.23 -23.41 -0.79
CA ARG A 16 16.41 -24.31 -1.62
C ARG A 16 15.72 -25.36 -0.77
N ARG A 17 16.43 -25.96 0.17
CA ARG A 17 15.87 -26.96 1.10
C ARG A 17 14.72 -26.40 1.94
N GLU A 18 14.82 -25.16 2.42
CA GLU A 18 13.74 -24.52 3.19
C GLU A 18 12.51 -24.22 2.32
N ILE A 19 12.70 -23.83 1.06
CA ILE A 19 11.60 -23.61 0.10
C ILE A 19 10.88 -24.92 -0.20
N ASP A 20 11.62 -26.01 -0.44
CA ASP A 20 11.04 -27.33 -0.71
C ASP A 20 10.24 -27.84 0.49
N LEU A 21 10.77 -27.68 1.72
CA LEU A 21 10.05 -28.03 2.95
C LEU A 21 8.74 -27.25 3.10
N ARG A 22 8.73 -25.95 2.78
CA ARG A 22 7.51 -25.12 2.80
C ARG A 22 6.54 -25.44 1.66
N ALA A 23 7.03 -25.97 0.54
CA ALA A 23 6.20 -26.42 -0.58
C ALA A 23 5.54 -27.77 -0.26
N ASP A 24 6.26 -28.68 0.39
CA ASP A 24 5.74 -29.96 0.86
C ASP A 24 4.67 -29.77 1.95
N ASP A 25 4.88 -28.85 2.89
CA ASP A 25 3.90 -28.52 3.94
C ASP A 25 2.62 -27.88 3.37
N ARG A 26 2.69 -27.27 2.18
CA ARG A 26 1.52 -26.73 1.46
C ARG A 26 0.81 -27.76 0.59
N THR A 27 1.48 -28.84 0.20
CA THR A 27 0.90 -29.89 -0.67
C THR A 27 0.27 -31.03 0.12
N THR A 28 0.59 -31.18 1.40
CA THR A 28 -0.07 -32.13 2.32
C THR A 28 -1.45 -31.67 2.79
N ASP A 29 -1.81 -30.39 2.63
CA ASP A 29 -3.14 -29.85 2.99
C ASP A 29 -4.13 -29.80 1.81
N THR A 30 -3.83 -30.50 0.70
CA THR A 30 -4.74 -30.60 -0.46
C THR A 30 -4.94 -32.04 -0.92
N ALA A 31 -5.45 -32.90 -0.04
CA ALA A 31 -5.96 -34.21 -0.42
C ALA A 31 -7.50 -34.25 -0.35
N PRO A 32 -8.23 -34.10 -1.48
CA PRO A 32 -9.63 -34.49 -1.51
C PRO A 32 -9.69 -36.02 -1.57
N THR A 33 -10.00 -36.65 -0.44
CA THR A 33 -10.28 -38.09 -0.41
C THR A 33 -11.58 -38.37 -1.18
N SER A 34 -11.42 -38.96 -2.36
CA SER A 34 -12.51 -39.56 -3.13
C SER A 34 -13.06 -40.79 -2.41
N VAL A 35 -14.35 -40.81 -2.09
CA VAL A 35 -15.10 -42.08 -1.93
C VAL A 35 -16.39 -42.05 -2.74
N ARG A 36 -16.33 -42.89 -3.76
CA ARG A 36 -17.32 -43.38 -4.71
C ARG A 36 -18.60 -43.91 -4.06
N ASN A 37 -19.72 -43.31 -4.43
CA ASN A 37 -20.97 -43.94 -4.91
C ASN A 37 -21.52 -45.16 -4.13
N ARG A 38 -22.56 -44.97 -3.31
CA ARG A 38 -23.60 -45.98 -3.06
C ARG A 38 -24.99 -45.33 -2.93
N ARG A 39 -25.79 -45.54 -3.97
CA ARG A 39 -27.26 -45.44 -3.94
C ARG A 39 -27.80 -46.38 -2.87
N LEU A 40 -28.49 -45.85 -1.86
CA LEU A 40 -29.51 -46.60 -1.11
C LEU A 40 -30.68 -45.67 -0.80
N ARG A 41 -31.87 -46.21 -1.08
CA ARG A 41 -33.19 -45.59 -0.96
C ARG A 41 -33.59 -45.41 0.51
N ALA A 42 -34.40 -44.37 0.71
CA ALA A 42 -35.56 -44.28 1.62
C ALA A 42 -35.36 -44.59 3.11
N LEU A 43 -35.64 -43.60 3.97
CA LEU A 43 -36.89 -43.54 4.77
C LEU A 43 -36.81 -42.38 5.78
N ALA A 44 -38.00 -41.84 6.07
CA ALA A 44 -38.33 -40.77 7.01
C ALA A 44 -37.68 -40.85 8.40
N ALA A 45 -37.31 -39.70 8.97
CA ALA A 45 -37.91 -39.11 10.18
C ALA A 45 -37.09 -37.88 10.68
N PRO A 46 -37.73 -36.85 11.26
CA PRO A 46 -37.06 -35.69 11.85
C PRO A 46 -36.91 -35.85 13.38
N ARG A 47 -35.77 -35.40 13.95
CA ARG A 47 -35.65 -34.61 15.21
C ARG A 47 -34.22 -34.58 15.78
N LEU A 48 -33.80 -33.35 16.09
CA LEU A 48 -32.93 -32.89 17.20
C LEU A 48 -31.53 -33.52 17.33
N GLY A 49 -30.52 -32.75 16.90
CA GLY A 49 -29.11 -32.95 17.25
C GLY A 49 -28.42 -31.61 17.43
N LEU A 50 -28.05 -31.31 18.67
CA LEU A 50 -27.22 -30.19 19.12
C LEU A 50 -25.86 -30.22 18.40
N VAL A 51 -25.46 -29.16 17.68
CA VAL A 51 -24.06 -29.00 17.22
C VAL A 51 -23.68 -27.52 17.29
N GLY A 52 -22.51 -27.26 17.86
CA GLY A 52 -22.01 -25.97 18.29
C GLY A 52 -21.87 -24.95 17.17
N LEU A 53 -22.16 -23.70 17.55
CA LEU A 53 -21.90 -22.53 16.74
C LEU A 53 -20.39 -22.26 16.81
N ALA A 54 -19.64 -22.95 15.96
CA ALA A 54 -18.28 -22.58 15.60
C ALA A 54 -18.39 -21.27 14.80
N CYS A 55 -18.17 -20.13 15.46
CA CYS A 55 -17.93 -18.88 14.76
C CYS A 55 -16.67 -19.08 13.90
N ALA A 56 -16.90 -19.09 12.60
CA ALA A 56 -15.88 -19.19 11.58
C ALA A 56 -14.81 -18.12 11.80
N ALA A 57 -13.55 -18.55 11.79
CA ALA A 57 -12.42 -17.66 11.65
C ALA A 57 -12.61 -16.85 10.35
N VAL A 58 -12.74 -15.53 10.46
CA VAL A 58 -12.71 -14.62 9.32
C VAL A 58 -11.25 -14.51 8.88
N ALA A 59 -10.77 -15.49 8.12
CA ALA A 59 -9.55 -15.36 7.34
C ALA A 59 -9.96 -14.85 5.95
N GLY A 60 -9.83 -13.55 5.74
CA GLY A 60 -10.25 -12.89 4.50
C GLY A 60 -9.41 -11.68 4.15
N ALA A 61 -8.11 -11.69 4.46
CA ALA A 61 -7.19 -10.74 3.86
C ALA A 61 -6.89 -11.21 2.43
N TRP A 62 -7.67 -10.75 1.46
CA TRP A 62 -7.35 -10.90 0.05
C TRP A 62 -6.15 -9.99 -0.27
N LEU A 63 -4.94 -10.49 0.01
CA LEU A 63 -3.68 -9.89 -0.43
C LEU A 63 -3.56 -10.09 -1.95
N LEU A 64 -4.26 -9.26 -2.73
CA LEU A 64 -3.96 -9.05 -4.14
C LEU A 64 -2.76 -8.10 -4.22
N MET A 65 -1.58 -8.62 -3.86
CA MET A 65 -0.30 -7.96 -4.10
C MET A 65 0.21 -8.33 -5.50
N PRO A 66 0.29 -7.38 -6.45
CA PRO A 66 1.16 -7.53 -7.60
C PRO A 66 2.58 -7.10 -7.17
N GLY A 67 3.47 -8.06 -6.98
CA GLY A 67 4.88 -7.80 -6.65
C GLY A 67 5.65 -9.10 -6.46
N SER A 68 6.75 -9.27 -7.20
CA SER A 68 7.70 -10.36 -7.00
C SER A 68 8.31 -10.28 -5.59
N PRO A 69 8.56 -11.41 -4.90
CA PRO A 69 8.94 -11.44 -3.47
C PRO A 69 10.36 -10.94 -3.14
N ALA A 70 10.98 -10.10 -3.98
CA ALA A 70 12.36 -9.65 -3.81
C ALA A 70 12.53 -8.14 -3.53
N GLU A 71 11.50 -7.31 -3.73
CA GLU A 71 11.52 -5.89 -3.40
C GLU A 71 10.26 -5.51 -2.63
N SER A 72 10.42 -4.90 -1.46
CA SER A 72 9.29 -4.32 -0.71
C SER A 72 8.62 -3.26 -1.59
N PRO A 73 7.30 -3.34 -1.85
CA PRO A 73 6.64 -2.44 -2.80
C PRO A 73 6.72 -0.99 -2.31
N ALA A 74 6.79 -0.02 -3.23
CA ALA A 74 6.82 1.42 -2.88
C ALA A 74 5.59 1.88 -2.09
N TYR A 75 4.48 1.13 -2.18
CA TYR A 75 3.24 1.36 -1.44
C TYR A 75 2.48 0.05 -1.17
N ALA A 76 1.61 0.07 -0.16
CA ALA A 76 0.59 -0.94 0.09
C ALA A 76 -0.76 -0.27 0.36
N VAL A 77 -1.84 -0.91 -0.09
CA VAL A 77 -3.22 -0.46 0.16
C VAL A 77 -4.00 -1.66 0.70
N VAL A 78 -4.49 -1.55 1.93
CA VAL A 78 -5.20 -2.62 2.64
C VAL A 78 -6.57 -2.09 3.05
N SER A 79 -7.62 -2.71 2.52
CA SER A 79 -9.00 -2.41 2.90
C SER A 79 -9.42 -3.30 4.07
N HIS A 80 -10.11 -2.72 5.04
CA HIS A 80 -10.59 -3.42 6.24
C HIS A 80 -12.11 -3.57 6.23
N ALA A 81 -12.61 -4.56 6.97
CA ALA A 81 -14.04 -4.86 7.05
C ALA A 81 -14.86 -3.74 7.72
N ASP A 82 -14.22 -2.87 8.51
CA ASP A 82 -14.84 -1.71 9.16
C ASP A 82 -14.97 -0.49 8.22
N GLY A 83 -14.55 -0.62 6.97
CA GLY A 83 -14.59 0.43 5.95
C GLY A 83 -13.40 1.39 6.00
N THR A 84 -12.40 1.13 6.85
CA THR A 84 -11.13 1.85 6.83
C THR A 84 -10.21 1.31 5.73
N LEU A 85 -9.33 2.18 5.24
CA LEU A 85 -8.34 1.87 4.22
C LEU A 85 -6.98 2.30 4.75
N THR A 86 -6.10 1.33 5.01
CA THR A 86 -4.72 1.62 5.40
C THR A 86 -3.86 1.73 4.15
N VAL A 87 -3.21 2.88 4.00
CA VAL A 87 -2.24 3.13 2.94
C VAL A 87 -0.86 3.25 3.57
N THR A 88 0.05 2.36 3.18
CA THR A 88 1.45 2.42 3.56
C THR A 88 2.25 2.96 2.39
N MET A 89 3.09 3.95 2.65
CA MET A 89 4.00 4.54 1.67
C MET A 89 5.43 4.37 2.18
N ASN A 90 6.22 3.60 1.43
CA ASN A 90 7.60 3.27 1.80
C ASN A 90 8.61 4.25 1.19
N GLU A 91 8.25 4.87 0.07
CA GLU A 91 9.07 5.91 -0.58
C GLU A 91 8.25 7.20 -0.75
N PHE A 92 8.59 8.24 0.02
CA PHE A 92 8.14 9.60 -0.23
C PHE A 92 9.10 10.26 -1.22
N GLY A 93 8.85 10.04 -2.51
CA GLY A 93 9.68 10.64 -3.54
C GLY A 93 9.33 12.11 -3.74
N LEU A 94 10.17 13.03 -3.22
CA LEU A 94 10.25 14.46 -3.58
C LEU A 94 10.69 14.67 -5.06
N GLY A 95 10.07 13.94 -5.99
CA GLY A 95 10.45 13.89 -7.40
C GLY A 95 9.88 12.71 -8.19
N GLY A 96 9.12 11.80 -7.54
CA GLY A 96 8.50 10.66 -8.19
C GLY A 96 7.07 10.95 -8.65
N THR A 97 6.69 10.43 -9.82
CA THR A 97 5.28 10.37 -10.22
C THR A 97 4.56 9.36 -9.34
N LEU A 98 3.38 9.71 -8.84
CA LEU A 98 2.51 8.78 -8.12
C LEU A 98 2.21 7.55 -9.00
N PRO A 99 2.47 6.30 -8.54
CA PRO A 99 2.24 5.12 -9.37
C PRO A 99 0.77 5.00 -9.79
N ASP A 100 0.50 4.76 -11.08
CA ASP A 100 -0.87 4.64 -11.60
C ASP A 100 -1.68 3.56 -10.84
N GLY A 101 -1.04 2.45 -10.51
CA GLY A 101 -1.67 1.37 -9.73
C GLY A 101 -2.03 1.75 -8.29
N LEU A 102 -1.44 2.80 -7.70
CA LEU A 102 -1.87 3.33 -6.41
C LEU A 102 -3.13 4.18 -6.61
N VAL A 103 -3.14 5.06 -7.61
CA VAL A 103 -4.30 5.90 -7.95
C VAL A 103 -5.54 5.06 -8.23
N GLU A 104 -5.40 4.02 -9.04
CA GLU A 104 -6.51 3.12 -9.38
C GLU A 104 -7.06 2.41 -8.14
N ARG A 105 -6.18 1.89 -7.27
CA ARG A 105 -6.60 1.22 -6.03
C ARG A 105 -7.29 2.17 -5.05
N LEU A 106 -6.80 3.40 -4.91
CA LEU A 106 -7.43 4.42 -4.07
C LEU A 106 -8.83 4.76 -4.60
N LYS A 107 -8.96 5.01 -5.91
CA LYS A 107 -10.26 5.27 -6.55
C LYS A 107 -11.23 4.11 -6.42
N ALA A 108 -10.76 2.87 -6.60
CA ALA A 108 -11.57 1.67 -6.42
C ALA A 108 -12.13 1.53 -4.99
N ASN A 109 -11.43 2.07 -3.99
CA ASN A 109 -11.88 2.13 -2.61
C ASN A 109 -12.72 3.38 -2.28
N GLY A 110 -13.00 4.23 -3.28
CA GLY A 110 -13.80 5.43 -3.14
C GLY A 110 -13.04 6.60 -2.50
N ILE A 111 -11.72 6.65 -2.68
CA ILE A 111 -10.91 7.82 -2.38
C ILE A 111 -10.90 8.73 -3.62
N HIS A 112 -11.17 10.02 -3.41
CA HIS A 112 -11.10 11.01 -4.47
C HIS A 112 -9.63 11.34 -4.75
N VAL A 113 -9.25 11.44 -6.03
CA VAL A 113 -7.87 11.82 -6.40
C VAL A 113 -7.93 13.08 -7.23
N VAL A 114 -7.35 14.16 -6.70
CA VAL A 114 -7.27 15.47 -7.36
C VAL A 114 -5.82 15.69 -7.78
N VAL A 115 -5.62 16.14 -9.02
CA VAL A 115 -4.28 16.45 -9.54
C VAL A 115 -4.22 17.93 -9.87
N ASP A 116 -3.44 18.66 -9.09
CA ASP A 116 -3.24 20.09 -9.25
C ASP A 116 -1.96 20.35 -10.02
N LYS A 117 -2.04 21.17 -11.07
CA LYS A 117 -0.88 21.67 -11.81
C LYS A 117 -0.62 23.10 -11.35
N VAL A 118 0.41 23.26 -10.52
CA VAL A 118 0.75 24.54 -9.91
C VAL A 118 1.82 25.22 -10.77
N PRO A 119 1.67 26.51 -11.11
CA PRO A 119 2.71 27.25 -11.81
C PRO A 119 4.05 27.27 -11.04
N ASN A 120 5.16 27.35 -11.76
CA ASN A 120 6.49 27.45 -11.14
C ASN A 120 6.59 28.67 -10.22
N GLY A 121 7.11 28.47 -9.01
CA GLY A 121 7.21 29.53 -8.00
C GLY A 121 5.91 29.84 -7.27
N TYR A 122 4.88 28.99 -7.42
CA TYR A 122 3.63 29.06 -6.68
C TYR A 122 3.43 27.78 -5.86
N GLU A 123 2.63 27.89 -4.80
CA GLU A 123 2.11 26.78 -3.99
C GLU A 123 0.59 26.92 -3.85
N CYS A 124 -0.10 25.87 -3.42
CA CYS A 124 -1.54 25.97 -3.15
C CYS A 124 -1.78 26.64 -1.78
N THR A 125 -2.80 27.50 -1.71
CA THR A 125 -3.21 28.11 -0.43
C THR A 125 -3.66 27.03 0.56
N GLU A 126 -3.12 27.06 1.79
CA GLU A 126 -3.54 26.20 2.91
C GLU A 126 -4.40 26.97 3.93
N PRO A 127 -5.30 26.31 4.69
CA PRO A 127 -5.63 24.89 4.60
C PRO A 127 -6.56 24.57 3.42
N ARG A 128 -6.29 23.48 2.70
CA ARG A 128 -7.20 22.94 1.66
C ARG A 128 -8.27 22.00 2.19
N GLY A 129 -8.18 21.63 3.46
CA GLY A 129 -9.08 20.72 4.15
C GLY A 129 -8.44 20.23 5.45
N GLU A 130 -9.09 19.27 6.11
CA GLU A 130 -8.50 18.60 7.28
C GLU A 130 -7.53 17.50 6.82
N GLY A 131 -6.23 17.72 7.00
CA GLY A 131 -5.20 16.76 6.62
C GLY A 131 -5.26 15.46 7.43
N VAL A 132 -5.12 14.32 6.77
CA VAL A 132 -4.93 13.02 7.42
C VAL A 132 -3.47 12.89 7.84
N ARG A 133 -3.24 12.81 9.15
CA ARG A 133 -1.88 12.66 9.69
C ARG A 133 -1.36 11.25 9.42
N GLY A 134 -0.21 11.18 8.76
CA GLY A 134 0.56 9.94 8.66
C GLY A 134 1.22 9.60 9.99
N ARG A 135 1.30 8.31 10.30
CA ARG A 135 2.11 7.77 11.40
C ARG A 135 3.33 7.07 10.81
N SER A 136 4.50 7.28 11.40
CA SER A 136 5.70 6.54 11.02
C SER A 136 5.58 5.10 11.49
N ASP A 137 5.82 4.12 10.62
CA ASP A 137 5.93 2.73 11.04
C ASP A 137 7.40 2.35 11.25
N ALA A 138 7.89 2.64 12.46
CA ALA A 138 9.27 2.39 12.84
C ALA A 138 9.65 0.89 12.84
N VAL A 139 8.68 -0.03 12.70
CA VAL A 139 8.92 -1.48 12.71
C VAL A 139 9.36 -1.98 11.33
N GLU A 140 8.82 -1.42 10.25
CA GLU A 140 9.13 -1.83 8.86
C GLU A 140 10.06 -0.86 8.10
N GLY A 141 10.39 0.31 8.64
CA GLY A 141 11.36 1.25 8.05
C GLY A 141 10.90 2.71 8.06
N PRO A 142 11.42 3.60 7.19
CA PRO A 142 10.95 4.98 7.09
C PRO A 142 9.62 5.08 6.32
N SER A 143 8.67 4.22 6.63
CA SER A 143 7.36 4.19 5.98
C SER A 143 6.36 5.05 6.74
N TRP A 144 5.43 5.64 5.99
CA TRP A 144 4.30 6.36 6.57
C TRP A 144 3.02 5.61 6.29
N VAL A 145 2.19 5.52 7.32
CA VAL A 145 0.91 4.84 7.29
C VAL A 145 -0.20 5.86 7.47
N PHE A 146 -1.22 5.78 6.61
CA PHE A 146 -2.40 6.64 6.64
C PHE A 146 -3.65 5.78 6.74
N ASP A 147 -4.57 6.18 7.61
CA ASP A 147 -5.86 5.53 7.75
C ASP A 147 -6.95 6.41 7.13
N LEU A 148 -7.39 6.01 5.94
CA LEU A 148 -8.38 6.70 5.11
C LEU A 148 -9.75 6.03 5.24
N ARG A 149 -10.78 6.75 4.78
CA ARG A 149 -12.14 6.25 4.63
C ARG A 149 -12.66 6.58 3.24
N ARG A 150 -13.67 5.85 2.78
CA ARG A 150 -14.40 6.22 1.57
C ARG A 150 -14.90 7.67 1.69
N GLY A 151 -14.68 8.46 0.64
CA GLY A 151 -14.98 9.89 0.60
C GLY A 151 -13.80 10.79 0.98
N ASP A 152 -12.71 10.25 1.54
CA ASP A 152 -11.46 11.00 1.73
C ASP A 152 -10.79 11.30 0.38
N SER A 153 -9.85 12.25 0.38
CA SER A 153 -9.16 12.71 -0.83
C SER A 153 -7.65 12.55 -0.75
N LEU A 154 -7.03 12.27 -1.89
CA LEU A 154 -5.61 12.45 -2.17
C LEU A 154 -5.44 13.64 -3.12
N ALA A 155 -4.74 14.68 -2.66
CA ALA A 155 -4.27 15.75 -3.53
C ALA A 155 -2.85 15.44 -4.02
N VAL A 156 -2.65 15.59 -5.33
CA VAL A 156 -1.38 15.42 -6.02
C VAL A 156 -1.00 16.77 -6.62
N GLU A 157 -0.04 17.45 -6.03
CA GLU A 157 0.40 18.77 -6.46
C GLU A 157 1.66 18.63 -7.33
N LYS A 158 1.56 18.99 -8.61
CA LYS A 158 2.70 19.04 -9.52
C LYS A 158 3.17 20.48 -9.62
N MET A 159 4.35 20.77 -9.07
CA MET A 159 4.90 22.12 -8.99
C MET A 159 6.38 22.17 -9.37
N GLY A 160 6.89 23.35 -9.64
CA GLY A 160 8.32 23.59 -9.83
C GLY A 160 8.94 24.19 -8.58
N GLN A 161 9.84 23.46 -7.92
CA GLN A 161 10.64 23.98 -6.82
C GLN A 161 11.78 24.83 -7.38
N ARG A 162 11.92 26.06 -6.87
CA ARG A 162 13.03 26.94 -7.25
C ARG A 162 14.35 26.40 -6.70
N GLN A 163 15.34 26.29 -7.58
CA GLN A 163 16.70 25.88 -7.26
C GLN A 163 17.60 27.11 -7.04
N PRO A 164 18.76 26.95 -6.36
CA PRO A 164 19.69 28.05 -6.11
C PRO A 164 20.23 28.74 -7.38
N ASP A 165 20.27 28.04 -8.50
CA ASP A 165 20.68 28.56 -9.81
C ASP A 165 19.58 29.34 -10.56
N GLY A 166 18.40 29.47 -9.93
CA GLY A 166 17.22 30.12 -10.51
C GLY A 166 16.37 29.22 -11.42
N SER A 167 16.79 27.98 -11.67
CA SER A 167 15.97 27.00 -12.41
C SER A 167 14.83 26.45 -11.54
N PHE A 168 13.90 25.73 -12.18
CA PHE A 168 12.81 25.05 -11.50
C PHE A 168 12.94 23.53 -11.67
N GLN A 169 13.04 22.82 -10.55
CA GLN A 169 13.00 21.36 -10.50
C GLN A 169 11.55 20.89 -10.37
N PRO A 170 11.05 20.02 -11.26
CA PRO A 170 9.73 19.42 -11.09
C PRO A 170 9.67 18.58 -9.81
N VAL A 171 8.67 18.85 -8.98
CA VAL A 171 8.40 18.09 -7.75
C VAL A 171 6.92 17.72 -7.70
N THR A 172 6.63 16.59 -7.06
CA THR A 172 5.26 16.14 -6.79
C THR A 172 5.05 16.13 -5.28
N GLY A 173 4.13 16.97 -4.80
CA GLY A 173 3.61 16.94 -3.43
C GLY A 173 2.41 16.00 -3.32
N LEU A 174 2.30 15.30 -2.20
CA LEU A 174 1.21 14.39 -1.91
C LEU A 174 0.64 14.69 -0.51
N ALA A 175 -0.67 14.84 -0.43
CA ALA A 175 -1.36 15.06 0.84
C ALA A 175 -2.72 14.37 0.85
N PHE A 176 -3.04 13.72 1.96
CA PHE A 176 -4.35 13.10 2.20
C PHE A 176 -5.23 14.02 3.03
N PHE A 177 -6.51 14.11 2.72
CA PHE A 177 -7.50 14.96 3.38
C PHE A 177 -8.75 14.16 3.75
N ARG A 178 -9.39 14.54 4.86
CA ARG A 178 -10.72 14.06 5.23
C ARG A 178 -11.76 14.68 4.29
N GLY A 179 -12.64 13.84 3.75
CA GLY A 179 -13.66 14.29 2.80
C GLY A 179 -13.07 14.82 1.48
N GLU A 180 -13.87 15.63 0.78
CA GLU A 180 -13.44 16.33 -0.44
C GLU A 180 -12.45 17.45 -0.12
N VAL A 181 -11.32 17.48 -0.84
CA VAL A 181 -10.32 18.56 -0.74
C VAL A 181 -10.75 19.79 -1.56
N ALA A 182 -10.53 20.99 -1.03
CA ALA A 182 -10.78 22.23 -1.76
C ALA A 182 -9.85 22.35 -3.00
N PRO A 183 -10.31 22.98 -4.10
CA PRO A 183 -9.47 23.24 -5.27
C PRO A 183 -8.21 24.03 -4.92
N CYS A 184 -7.11 23.79 -5.64
CA CYS A 184 -5.90 24.57 -5.46
C CYS A 184 -6.11 26.03 -5.90
N ASN A 185 -5.90 26.97 -4.99
CA ASN A 185 -5.75 28.39 -5.28
C ASN A 185 -4.26 28.76 -5.22
N PRO A 186 -3.58 28.94 -6.36
CA PRO A 186 -2.13 29.16 -6.38
C PRO A 186 -1.77 30.54 -5.82
N ILE A 187 -0.81 30.57 -4.89
CA ILE A 187 -0.20 31.77 -4.31
C ILE A 187 1.32 31.72 -4.52
N PRO A 188 2.02 32.86 -4.61
CA PRO A 188 3.48 32.85 -4.70
C PRO A 188 4.10 32.09 -3.52
N ALA A 189 4.99 31.15 -3.81
CA ALA A 189 5.67 30.36 -2.79
C ALA A 189 6.62 31.25 -1.98
N PRO A 190 6.71 31.06 -0.65
CA PRO A 190 7.64 31.80 0.18
C PRO A 190 9.09 31.54 -0.26
N PRO A 191 9.99 32.53 -0.14
CA PRO A 191 11.40 32.36 -0.47
C PRO A 191 12.02 31.28 0.42
N HIS A 192 12.91 30.47 -0.16
CA HIS A 192 13.59 29.44 0.62
C HIS A 192 14.51 30.09 1.65
N PRO A 193 14.67 29.53 2.87
CA PRO A 193 15.50 30.13 3.93
C PRO A 193 16.93 30.46 3.48
N ALA A 194 17.49 29.68 2.55
CA ALA A 194 18.82 29.90 1.98
C ALA A 194 18.94 31.22 1.17
N GLU A 195 17.84 31.79 0.66
CA GLU A 195 17.84 33.07 -0.06
C GLU A 195 17.91 34.28 0.88
N THR A 196 17.44 34.14 2.12
CA THR A 196 17.42 35.27 3.09
C THR A 196 18.79 35.59 3.68
N SER A 197 19.77 34.68 3.56
CA SER A 197 21.14 34.87 4.09
C SER A 197 22.01 35.81 3.26
N GLY A 198 21.59 36.19 2.05
CA GLY A 198 22.34 37.09 1.15
C GLY A 198 21.94 38.57 1.24
N LEU A 199 21.00 38.92 2.13
CA LEU A 199 20.42 40.27 2.24
C LEU A 199 20.87 41.04 3.50
N ARG A 200 22.04 40.73 4.06
CA ARG A 200 22.64 41.49 5.18
C ARG A 200 23.98 42.10 4.81
#